data_AF-A0A7X1P4C8-F1
#
_entry.id   AF-A0A7X1P4C8-F1
#
_cell.length_a   1.000
_cell.length_b   1.000
_cell.length_c   1.000
_cell.angle_alpha   90.00
_cell.angle_beta   90.00
_cell.angle_gamma   90.00
#
_symmetry.space_group_name_H-M   'P 1'
#
loop_
_entity.id
_entity.type
_entity.pdbx_description
1 polymer ?
#
loop_
_entity_poly.entity_id
_entity_poly.type
_entity_poly.pdbx_seq_one_letter_code
_entity_poly.pdbx_strand_id
1 'polypeptide(L)'
;MVLPESKIKDAKALIDQLKKDPSSISFGIATALGGANHIATVSALKTAGVDIKRVRNVVYKSGGEVTVALLGGHVDVVPIAAPIAVPQLQAGKVRVIAVSSTNRLSGALANIPTWREQGIDATYSTWRGAVGPKGLTKQQISYWDEVFSKLASLESWKKELDRNLWVANYLDSQQSKDFLERQRKEHHAILSDLGMAK
;
A
#
# COMPACT_ATOMS: atom_id res chain seq x y z
N MET A 1 1.15 7.69 7.21
CA MET A 1 0.68 8.54 8.34
C MET A 1 1.85 9.34 8.88
N VAL A 2 1.55 10.45 9.54
CA VAL A 2 2.52 11.40 10.14
C VAL A 2 2.00 11.84 11.51
N LEU A 3 2.84 12.51 12.31
CA LEU A 3 2.37 13.15 13.53
C LEU A 3 1.39 14.30 13.26
N PRO A 4 0.42 14.59 14.15
CA PRO A 4 -0.59 15.63 13.95
C PRO A 4 0.01 17.03 13.71
N GLU A 5 1.09 17.35 14.39
CA GLU A 5 1.83 18.61 14.30
C GLU A 5 2.79 18.68 13.09
N SER A 6 2.90 17.59 12.33
CA SER A 6 3.74 17.56 11.13
C SER A 6 3.30 18.64 10.13
N LYS A 7 4.29 19.30 9.54
CA LYS A 7 4.11 20.25 8.43
C LYS A 7 3.62 19.57 7.15
N ILE A 8 3.75 18.24 7.06
CA ILE A 8 3.25 17.42 5.97
C ILE A 8 1.74 17.23 6.18
N LYS A 9 0.93 18.00 5.47
CA LYS A 9 -0.54 18.00 5.64
C LYS A 9 -1.23 17.00 4.72
N ASP A 10 -0.64 16.71 3.57
CA ASP A 10 -1.20 15.91 2.51
C ASP A 10 -0.05 15.28 1.67
N ALA A 11 -0.38 14.42 0.71
CA ALA A 11 0.61 13.79 -0.16
C ALA A 11 1.34 14.79 -1.05
N LYS A 12 0.67 15.88 -1.46
CA LYS A 12 1.29 16.91 -2.31
C LYS A 12 2.43 17.60 -1.55
N ALA A 13 2.19 18.02 -0.32
CA ALA A 13 3.19 18.62 0.55
C ALA A 13 4.38 17.67 0.78
N LEU A 14 4.11 16.37 0.95
CA LEU A 14 5.15 15.33 1.05
C LEU A 14 6.02 15.30 -0.21
N ILE A 15 5.40 15.23 -1.39
CA ILE A 15 6.12 15.19 -2.67
C ILE A 15 6.89 16.47 -2.94
N ASP A 16 6.28 17.64 -2.70
CA ASP A 16 6.92 18.94 -2.95
C ASP A 16 8.18 19.12 -2.08
N GLN A 17 8.16 18.60 -0.85
CA GLN A 17 9.35 18.59 0.00
C GLN A 17 10.41 17.61 -0.50
N LEU A 18 10.02 16.38 -0.85
CA LEU A 18 10.94 15.35 -1.35
C LEU A 18 11.55 15.67 -2.72
N LYS A 19 10.87 16.42 -3.58
CA LYS A 19 11.43 16.89 -4.85
C LYS A 19 12.57 17.89 -4.65
N LYS A 20 12.51 18.70 -3.59
CA LYS A 20 13.57 19.67 -3.25
C LYS A 20 14.77 18.96 -2.62
N ASP A 21 14.48 18.07 -1.67
CA ASP A 21 15.49 17.24 -1.03
C ASP A 21 14.90 15.86 -0.68
N PRO A 22 15.20 14.81 -1.47
CA PRO A 22 14.71 13.46 -1.21
C PRO A 22 15.16 12.88 0.14
N SER A 23 16.23 13.42 0.72
CA SER A 23 16.77 12.98 2.01
C SER A 23 16.23 13.75 3.23
N SER A 24 15.33 14.72 2.99
CA SER A 24 14.79 15.60 4.05
C SER A 24 13.76 14.93 4.96
N ILE A 25 13.22 13.77 4.57
CA ILE A 25 12.16 13.06 5.31
C ILE A 25 12.61 11.63 5.54
N SER A 26 12.47 11.18 6.79
CA SER A 26 12.70 9.80 7.20
C SER A 26 11.41 8.99 7.16
N PHE A 27 11.46 7.87 6.44
CA PHE A 27 10.38 6.89 6.35
C PHE A 27 10.64 5.72 7.29
N GLY A 28 9.72 5.46 8.21
CA GLY A 28 9.71 4.23 9.00
C GLY A 28 9.06 3.10 8.22
N ILE A 29 9.81 2.03 7.94
CA ILE A 29 9.34 0.86 7.19
C ILE A 29 9.21 -0.34 8.12
N ALA A 30 8.02 -0.94 8.14
CA ALA A 30 7.79 -2.19 8.86
C ALA A 30 8.41 -3.40 8.14
N THR A 31 9.05 -4.26 8.92
CA THR A 31 9.58 -5.58 8.57
C THR A 31 10.81 -5.56 7.67
N ALA A 32 10.72 -5.04 6.45
CA ALA A 32 11.84 -5.07 5.50
C ALA A 32 11.67 -4.07 4.34
N LEU A 33 12.80 -3.64 3.79
CA LEU A 33 12.84 -3.04 2.46
C LEU A 33 12.47 -4.09 1.41
N GLY A 34 11.75 -3.67 0.38
CA GLY A 34 11.20 -4.53 -0.67
C GLY A 34 9.87 -5.20 -0.30
N GLY A 35 9.43 -5.08 0.95
CA GLY A 35 8.08 -5.46 1.36
C GLY A 35 7.00 -4.51 0.84
N ALA A 36 5.74 -4.91 1.00
CA ALA A 36 4.57 -4.21 0.45
C ALA A 36 4.52 -2.71 0.80
N ASN A 37 4.73 -2.33 2.07
CA ASN A 37 4.69 -0.92 2.49
C ASN A 37 5.82 -0.09 1.87
N HIS A 38 7.02 -0.68 1.79
CA HIS A 38 8.16 -0.03 1.16
C HIS A 38 7.88 0.20 -0.32
N ILE A 39 7.52 -0.88 -1.04
CA ILE A 39 7.19 -0.84 -2.47
C ILE A 39 6.07 0.16 -2.75
N ALA A 40 4.96 0.11 -2.02
CA ALA A 40 3.85 1.05 -2.19
C ALA A 40 4.31 2.51 -2.14
N THR A 41 5.19 2.80 -1.18
CA THR A 41 5.74 4.14 -0.97
C THR A 41 6.67 4.53 -2.10
N VAL A 42 7.70 3.72 -2.40
CA VAL A 42 8.66 4.06 -3.44
C VAL A 42 8.02 4.11 -4.83
N SER A 43 7.00 3.28 -5.11
CA SER A 43 6.20 3.39 -6.34
C SER A 43 5.54 4.75 -6.44
N ALA A 44 4.86 5.21 -5.39
CA ALA A 44 4.19 6.51 -5.39
C ALA A 44 5.18 7.68 -5.53
N LEU A 45 6.29 7.62 -4.80
CA LEU A 45 7.36 8.62 -4.88
C LEU A 45 8.00 8.66 -6.27
N LYS A 46 8.28 7.49 -6.87
CA LYS A 46 8.82 7.38 -8.23
C LYS A 46 7.86 7.94 -9.27
N THR A 47 6.58 7.57 -9.21
CA THR A 47 5.54 8.12 -10.10
C THR A 47 5.47 9.64 -9.98
N ALA A 48 5.65 10.17 -8.77
CA ALA A 48 5.67 11.61 -8.55
C ALA A 48 6.97 12.30 -9.01
N GLY A 49 8.00 11.56 -9.44
CA GLY A 49 9.29 12.09 -9.90
C GLY A 49 10.29 12.38 -8.79
N VAL A 50 10.17 11.74 -7.63
CA VAL A 50 11.16 11.81 -6.55
C VAL A 50 12.30 10.83 -6.82
N ASP A 51 13.54 11.23 -6.53
CA ASP A 51 14.69 10.33 -6.56
C ASP A 51 14.63 9.35 -5.37
N ILE A 52 14.04 8.18 -5.63
CA ILE A 52 13.79 7.14 -4.62
C ILE A 52 15.06 6.54 -4.02
N LYS A 53 16.23 6.65 -4.68
CA LYS A 53 17.50 6.14 -4.16
C LYS A 53 18.01 6.93 -2.96
N ARG A 54 17.60 8.20 -2.86
CA ARG A 54 18.03 9.13 -1.82
C ARG A 54 17.05 9.24 -0.65
N VAL A 55 15.91 8.56 -0.75
CA VAL A 55 14.90 8.54 0.31
C VAL A 55 15.45 7.78 1.52
N ARG A 56 15.39 8.43 2.70
CA ARG A 56 15.86 7.83 3.95
C ARG A 56 14.81 6.85 4.47
N ASN A 57 15.15 5.57 4.51
CA ASN A 57 14.31 4.53 5.06
C ASN A 57 14.94 3.95 6.33
N VAL A 58 14.16 3.82 7.40
CA VAL A 58 14.55 3.19 8.66
C VAL A 58 13.67 1.96 8.87
N VAL A 59 14.27 0.78 8.99
CA VAL A 59 13.55 -0.49 9.08
C VAL A 59 13.32 -0.87 10.54
N TYR A 60 12.09 -1.25 10.87
CA TYR A 60 11.67 -1.75 12.19
C TYR A 60 11.13 -3.18 12.07
N LYS A 61 11.09 -3.93 13.17
CA LYS A 61 10.73 -5.37 13.12
C LYS A 61 9.24 -5.61 12.87
N SER A 62 8.39 -4.65 13.21
CA SER A 62 6.93 -4.78 13.10
C SER A 62 6.20 -3.47 12.83
N GLY A 63 4.92 -3.58 12.45
CA GLY A 63 4.01 -2.45 12.33
C GLY A 63 3.77 -1.71 13.65
N GLY A 64 3.75 -2.42 14.78
CA GLY A 64 3.60 -1.80 16.09
C GLY A 64 4.83 -1.00 16.49
N GLU A 65 6.02 -1.55 16.28
CA GLU A 65 7.29 -0.89 16.60
C GLU A 65 7.49 0.39 15.77
N VAL A 66 7.25 0.34 14.45
CA VAL A 66 7.38 1.54 13.61
C VAL A 66 6.33 2.61 13.96
N THR A 67 5.15 2.20 14.44
CA THR A 67 4.13 3.13 14.92
C THR A 67 4.60 3.84 16.19
N VAL A 68 5.19 3.12 17.15
CA VAL A 68 5.79 3.71 18.35
C VAL A 68 6.91 4.67 17.98
N ALA A 69 7.76 4.31 17.00
CA ALA A 69 8.82 5.18 16.53
C ALA A 69 8.31 6.49 15.93
N LEU A 70 7.22 6.46 15.15
CA LEU A 70 6.55 7.67 14.68
C LEU A 70 6.04 8.51 15.86
N LEU A 71 5.33 7.89 16.80
CA LEU A 71 4.75 8.58 17.95
C LEU A 71 5.82 9.22 18.86
N GLY A 72 7.03 8.66 18.89
CA GLY A 72 8.19 9.23 19.58
C GLY A 72 8.98 10.26 18.76
N GLY A 73 8.58 10.54 17.52
CA GLY A 73 9.27 11.49 16.63
C GLY A 73 10.61 10.98 16.08
N HIS A 74 10.85 9.67 16.08
CA HIS A 74 12.09 9.09 15.54
C HIS A 74 12.08 8.94 14.02
N VAL A 75 10.90 8.97 13.40
CA VAL A 75 10.69 9.00 11.95
C VAL A 75 9.56 9.97 11.60
N ASP A 76 9.60 10.55 10.40
CA ASP A 76 8.65 11.59 9.99
C ASP A 76 7.36 11.02 9.38
N VAL A 77 7.51 9.93 8.61
CA VAL A 77 6.41 9.31 7.85
C VAL A 77 6.44 7.80 8.02
N VAL A 78 5.27 7.20 8.23
CA VAL A 78 5.12 5.74 8.28
C VAL A 78 4.05 5.28 7.29
N PRO A 79 4.40 4.57 6.21
CA PRO A 79 3.45 3.79 5.43
C PRO A 79 3.08 2.51 6.18
N ILE A 80 1.78 2.32 6.42
CA ILE A 80 1.29 1.16 7.18
C ILE A 80 -0.11 0.76 6.74
N ALA A 81 -0.49 -0.48 7.04
CA ALA A 81 -1.82 -0.99 6.76
C ALA A 81 -2.92 -0.22 7.51
N ALA A 82 -4.04 0.03 6.84
CA ALA A 82 -5.17 0.78 7.38
C ALA A 82 -5.66 0.29 8.77
N PRO A 83 -5.80 -1.02 9.04
CA PRO A 83 -6.24 -1.49 10.36
C PRO A 83 -5.32 -1.10 11.51
N ILE A 84 -4.03 -0.86 11.25
CA ILE A 84 -3.06 -0.41 12.26
C ILE A 84 -3.14 1.12 12.43
N ALA A 85 -3.37 1.86 11.35
CA ALA A 85 -3.46 3.32 11.38
C ALA A 85 -4.76 3.83 12.03
N VAL A 86 -5.89 3.14 11.82
CA VAL A 86 -7.22 3.61 12.25
C VAL A 86 -7.31 3.90 13.76
N PRO A 87 -6.87 3.01 14.67
CA PRO A 87 -6.93 3.28 16.10
C PRO A 87 -6.11 4.52 16.49
N GLN A 88 -4.94 4.74 15.87
CA GLN A 88 -4.10 5.90 16.16
C GLN A 88 -4.72 7.19 15.61
N LEU A 89 -5.33 7.12 14.42
CA LEU A 89 -6.06 8.23 13.81
C LEU A 89 -7.24 8.65 14.70
N GLN A 90 -8.06 7.69 15.13
CA GLN A 90 -9.22 7.95 15.99
C GLN A 90 -8.81 8.48 17.36
N ALA A 91 -7.65 8.07 17.88
CA ALA A 91 -7.08 8.62 19.10
C ALA A 91 -6.47 10.02 18.92
N GLY A 92 -6.49 10.59 17.71
CA GLY A 92 -5.89 11.90 17.40
C GLY A 92 -4.36 11.91 17.46
N LYS A 93 -3.72 10.73 17.52
CA LYS A 93 -2.27 10.59 17.70
C LYS A 93 -1.49 10.68 16.39
N VAL A 94 -2.17 10.53 15.25
CA VAL A 94 -1.56 10.62 13.92
C VAL A 94 -2.52 11.29 12.94
N ARG A 95 -1.96 11.81 11.84
CA ARG A 95 -2.69 12.20 10.63
C ARG A 95 -2.41 11.19 9.52
N VAL A 96 -3.46 10.70 8.86
CA VAL A 96 -3.31 9.96 7.59
C VAL A 96 -3.45 10.95 6.44
N ILE A 97 -2.42 11.01 5.58
CA ILE A 97 -2.31 12.02 4.51
C ILE A 97 -2.68 11.49 3.12
N ALA A 98 -2.71 10.17 2.96
CA ALA A 98 -3.12 9.50 1.73
C ALA A 98 -3.50 8.05 2.00
N VAL A 99 -4.42 7.52 1.20
CA VAL A 99 -4.65 6.08 1.04
C VAL A 99 -4.14 5.61 -0.32
N SER A 100 -3.58 4.40 -0.39
CA SER A 100 -3.01 3.83 -1.61
C SER A 100 -4.01 3.03 -2.45
N SER A 101 -5.23 2.83 -1.99
CA SER A 101 -6.30 2.21 -2.77
C SER A 101 -6.75 3.13 -3.91
N THR A 102 -7.38 2.53 -4.94
CA THR A 102 -7.96 3.27 -6.07
C THR A 102 -9.03 4.26 -5.64
N ASN A 103 -9.88 3.85 -4.70
CA ASN A 103 -10.96 4.66 -4.11
C ASN A 103 -10.67 4.88 -2.63
N ARG A 104 -11.30 5.90 -2.04
CA ARG A 104 -11.25 6.11 -0.59
C ARG A 104 -11.77 4.89 0.17
N LEU A 105 -11.20 4.64 1.34
CA LEU A 105 -11.65 3.58 2.24
C LEU A 105 -12.87 4.04 3.05
N SER A 106 -13.64 3.10 3.59
CA SER A 106 -14.80 3.41 4.42
C SER A 106 -14.43 3.76 5.88
N GLY A 107 -15.43 4.09 6.68
CA GLY A 107 -15.28 4.32 8.12
C GLY A 107 -14.42 5.54 8.45
N ALA A 108 -13.49 5.40 9.40
CA ALA A 108 -12.64 6.48 9.88
C ALA A 108 -11.72 7.09 8.79
N LEU A 109 -11.57 6.42 7.64
CA LEU A 109 -10.74 6.85 6.53
C LEU A 109 -11.52 7.47 5.36
N ALA A 110 -12.86 7.59 5.46
CA ALA A 110 -13.72 8.06 4.37
C ALA A 110 -13.37 9.47 3.85
N ASN A 111 -12.84 10.33 4.73
CA ASN A 111 -12.47 11.69 4.39
C ASN A 111 -11.01 11.82 3.93
N ILE A 112 -10.24 10.74 3.95
CA ILE A 112 -8.82 10.75 3.59
C ILE A 112 -8.70 10.55 2.08
N PRO A 113 -8.09 11.49 1.34
CA PRO A 113 -7.95 11.36 -0.10
C PRO A 113 -6.97 10.24 -0.48
N THR A 114 -7.17 9.67 -1.66
CA THR A 114 -6.19 8.77 -2.28
C THR A 114 -4.97 9.53 -2.79
N TRP A 115 -3.90 8.84 -3.18
CA TRP A 115 -2.80 9.46 -3.94
C TRP A 115 -3.30 10.05 -5.28
N ARG A 116 -4.20 9.34 -5.96
CA ARG A 116 -4.78 9.76 -7.25
C ARG A 116 -5.58 11.05 -7.15
N GLU A 117 -6.43 11.17 -6.12
CA GLU A 117 -7.18 12.40 -5.86
C GLU A 117 -6.27 13.60 -5.57
N GLN A 118 -5.01 13.35 -5.19
CA GLN A 118 -3.99 14.37 -4.93
C GLN A 118 -3.05 14.59 -6.12
N GLY A 119 -3.38 14.04 -7.29
CA GLY A 119 -2.65 14.26 -8.54
C GLY A 119 -1.43 13.36 -8.75
N ILE A 120 -1.32 12.27 -7.98
CA ILE A 120 -0.22 11.30 -8.08
C ILE A 120 -0.82 9.97 -8.53
N ASP A 121 -0.50 9.51 -9.73
CA ASP A 121 -1.05 8.29 -10.32
C ASP A 121 -0.46 7.01 -9.71
N ALA A 122 -0.67 6.85 -8.42
CA ALA A 122 -0.16 5.74 -7.64
C ALA A 122 -1.32 5.02 -6.97
N THR A 123 -1.39 3.72 -7.21
CA THR A 123 -2.27 2.81 -6.48
C THR A 123 -1.47 1.62 -6.04
N TYR A 124 -1.63 1.23 -4.79
CA TYR A 124 -1.07 0.02 -4.23
C TYR A 124 -2.05 -0.58 -3.24
N SER A 125 -2.45 -1.81 -3.50
CA SER A 125 -3.29 -2.59 -2.60
C SER A 125 -2.63 -3.94 -2.37
N THR A 126 -2.52 -4.33 -1.11
CA THR A 126 -2.15 -5.71 -0.77
C THR A 126 -3.28 -6.62 -1.24
N TRP A 127 -2.98 -7.54 -2.14
CA TRP A 127 -3.93 -8.49 -2.69
C TRP A 127 -3.80 -9.85 -2.00
N ARG A 128 -4.86 -10.65 -2.11
CA ARG A 128 -4.88 -12.07 -1.71
C ARG A 128 -5.35 -12.88 -2.91
N GLY A 129 -4.80 -14.08 -3.07
CA GLY A 129 -5.16 -14.96 -4.19
C GLY A 129 -4.95 -16.42 -3.84
N ALA A 130 -5.58 -17.29 -4.63
CA ALA A 130 -5.37 -18.74 -4.59
C ALA A 130 -4.47 -19.15 -5.76
N VAL A 131 -3.54 -20.06 -5.50
CA VAL A 131 -2.63 -20.60 -6.54
C VAL A 131 -2.79 -22.12 -6.57
N GLY A 132 -3.13 -22.64 -7.75
CA GLY A 132 -3.23 -24.06 -8.00
C GLY A 132 -1.90 -24.67 -8.49
N PRO A 133 -1.75 -26.01 -8.43
CA PRO A 133 -0.57 -26.69 -8.95
C PRO A 133 -0.45 -26.55 -10.47
N LYS A 134 0.77 -26.74 -10.99
CA LYS A 134 0.98 -26.85 -12.44
C LYS A 134 0.23 -28.07 -12.98
N GLY A 135 -0.41 -27.91 -14.14
CA GLY A 135 -1.08 -29.01 -14.84
C GLY A 135 -2.58 -29.13 -14.60
N LEU A 136 -3.21 -28.18 -13.88
CA LEU A 136 -4.67 -28.11 -13.82
C LEU A 136 -5.28 -28.05 -15.23
N THR A 137 -6.32 -28.85 -15.45
CA THR A 137 -7.05 -28.85 -16.72
C THR A 137 -7.89 -27.58 -16.84
N LYS A 138 -8.28 -27.21 -18.08
CA LYS A 138 -9.19 -26.07 -18.31
C LYS A 138 -10.51 -26.22 -17.53
N GLN A 139 -11.00 -27.44 -17.39
CA GLN A 139 -12.24 -27.71 -16.65
C GLN A 139 -12.06 -27.48 -15.14
N GLN A 140 -10.92 -27.88 -14.56
CA GLN A 140 -10.61 -27.62 -13.16
C GLN A 140 -10.45 -26.13 -12.87
N ILE A 141 -9.80 -25.39 -13.78
CA ILE A 141 -9.66 -23.93 -13.66
C ILE A 141 -11.04 -23.26 -13.72
N SER A 142 -11.85 -23.61 -14.72
CA SER A 142 -13.20 -23.06 -14.89
C SER A 142 -14.09 -23.32 -13.68
N TYR A 143 -13.98 -24.49 -13.05
CA TYR A 143 -14.70 -24.80 -11.82
C TYR A 143 -14.35 -23.82 -10.69
N TRP A 144 -13.05 -23.56 -10.47
CA TRP A 144 -12.61 -22.64 -9.42
C TRP A 144 -12.94 -21.18 -9.74
N ASP A 145 -12.84 -20.75 -10.99
CA ASP A 145 -13.26 -19.41 -11.41
C ASP A 145 -14.76 -19.18 -11.12
N GLU A 146 -15.60 -20.18 -11.35
CA GLU A 146 -17.03 -20.11 -11.01
C GLU A 146 -17.26 -20.03 -9.50
N VAL A 147 -16.57 -20.86 -8.71
CA VAL A 147 -16.68 -20.87 -7.24
C VAL A 147 -16.26 -19.52 -6.65
N PHE A 148 -15.12 -18.98 -7.05
CA PHE A 148 -14.62 -17.72 -6.50
C PHE A 148 -15.40 -16.50 -6.99
N SER A 149 -15.91 -16.52 -8.23
CA SER A 149 -16.83 -15.48 -8.71
C SER A 149 -18.12 -15.44 -7.88
N LYS A 150 -18.71 -16.61 -7.59
CA LYS A 150 -19.89 -16.71 -6.71
C LYS A 150 -19.56 -16.20 -5.30
N LEU A 151 -18.45 -16.64 -4.70
CA LEU A 151 -18.00 -16.16 -3.38
C LEU A 151 -17.89 -14.63 -3.34
N ALA A 152 -17.25 -14.04 -4.35
CA ALA A 152 -17.05 -12.59 -4.44
C ALA A 152 -18.36 -11.79 -4.51
N SER A 153 -19.45 -12.42 -4.96
CA SER A 153 -20.78 -11.81 -5.03
C SER A 153 -21.60 -11.90 -3.74
N LEU A 154 -21.18 -12.74 -2.79
CA LEU A 154 -21.93 -12.98 -1.55
C LEU A 154 -21.97 -11.75 -0.64
N GLU A 155 -23.11 -11.52 -0.02
CA GLU A 155 -23.26 -10.44 0.97
C GLU A 155 -22.38 -10.65 2.20
N SER A 156 -22.17 -11.91 2.61
CA SER A 156 -21.22 -12.24 3.67
C SER A 156 -19.79 -11.84 3.31
N TRP A 157 -19.40 -11.95 2.04
CA TRP A 157 -18.08 -11.52 1.58
C TRP A 157 -17.94 -10.00 1.59
N LYS A 158 -18.98 -9.25 1.19
CA LYS A 158 -18.96 -7.78 1.30
C LYS A 158 -18.79 -7.32 2.75
N LYS A 159 -19.48 -7.95 3.70
CA LYS A 159 -19.31 -7.68 5.14
C LYS A 159 -17.88 -7.95 5.61
N GLU A 160 -17.24 -9.01 5.10
CA GLU A 160 -15.83 -9.29 5.37
C GLU A 160 -14.91 -8.20 4.79
N LEU A 161 -15.17 -7.74 3.57
CA LEU A 161 -14.41 -6.63 2.97
C LEU A 161 -14.52 -5.37 3.83
N ASP A 162 -15.72 -4.98 4.24
CA ASP A 162 -15.95 -3.80 5.09
C ASP A 162 -15.27 -3.93 6.45
N ARG A 163 -15.44 -5.09 7.11
CA ARG A 163 -14.83 -5.35 8.43
C ARG A 163 -13.31 -5.23 8.41
N ASN A 164 -12.68 -5.65 7.31
CA ASN A 164 -11.23 -5.67 7.16
C ASN A 164 -10.67 -4.44 6.42
N LEU A 165 -11.53 -3.49 6.02
CA LEU A 165 -11.16 -2.33 5.21
C LEU A 165 -10.50 -2.72 3.88
N TRP A 166 -11.01 -3.78 3.24
CA TRP A 166 -10.56 -4.26 1.94
C TRP A 166 -11.46 -3.73 0.83
N VAL A 167 -10.87 -3.50 -0.34
CA VAL A 167 -11.59 -3.08 -1.54
C VAL A 167 -11.84 -4.31 -2.41
N ALA A 168 -13.08 -4.50 -2.85
CA ALA A 168 -13.43 -5.56 -3.79
C ALA A 168 -12.64 -5.39 -5.10
N ASN A 169 -11.87 -6.41 -5.48
CA ASN A 169 -11.13 -6.46 -6.74
C ASN A 169 -10.93 -7.92 -7.17
N TYR A 170 -12.04 -8.62 -7.44
CA TYR A 170 -11.98 -10.00 -7.92
C TYR A 170 -11.36 -10.04 -9.33
N LEU A 171 -10.41 -10.96 -9.52
CA LEU A 171 -9.80 -11.29 -10.80
C LEU A 171 -9.94 -12.80 -11.01
N ASP A 172 -10.38 -13.22 -12.19
CA ASP A 172 -10.38 -14.64 -12.56
C ASP A 172 -8.94 -15.19 -12.75
N SER A 173 -8.80 -16.48 -13.06
CA SER A 173 -7.52 -17.13 -13.26
C SER A 173 -6.61 -16.45 -14.30
N GLN A 174 -7.16 -16.00 -15.43
CA GLN A 174 -6.40 -15.37 -16.50
C GLN A 174 -6.01 -13.95 -16.13
N GLN A 175 -6.96 -13.16 -15.62
CA GLN A 175 -6.72 -11.80 -15.12
C GLN A 175 -5.71 -11.79 -13.96
N SER A 176 -5.78 -12.78 -13.07
CA SER A 176 -4.83 -12.96 -11.97
C SER A 176 -3.42 -13.24 -12.50
N LYS A 177 -3.29 -14.08 -13.53
CA LYS A 177 -1.98 -14.36 -14.17
C LYS A 177 -1.39 -13.09 -14.78
N ASP A 178 -2.20 -12.32 -15.52
CA ASP A 178 -1.75 -11.07 -16.15
C ASP A 178 -1.38 -10.02 -15.10
N PHE A 179 -2.16 -9.95 -14.01
CA PHE A 179 -1.86 -9.11 -12.85
C PHE A 179 -0.53 -9.50 -12.19
N LEU A 180 -0.29 -10.79 -11.93
CA LEU A 180 0.94 -11.27 -11.32
C LEU A 180 2.17 -10.98 -12.18
N GLU A 181 2.09 -11.17 -13.51
CA GLU A 181 3.20 -10.86 -14.41
C GLU A 181 3.50 -9.35 -14.45
N ARG A 182 2.48 -8.51 -14.46
CA ARG A 182 2.65 -7.05 -14.39
C ARG A 182 3.29 -6.64 -13.06
N GLN A 183 2.77 -7.13 -11.93
CA GLN A 183 3.32 -6.84 -10.61
C GLN A 183 4.77 -7.33 -10.49
N ARG A 184 5.09 -8.51 -11.03
CA ARG A 184 6.46 -9.03 -11.06
C ARG A 184 7.39 -8.08 -11.81
N LYS A 185 6.99 -7.59 -12.98
CA LYS A 185 7.78 -6.63 -13.78
C LYS A 185 7.96 -5.30 -13.05
N GLU A 186 6.89 -4.75 -12.49
CA GLU A 186 6.91 -3.47 -11.77
C GLU A 186 7.81 -3.54 -10.53
N HIS A 187 7.63 -4.57 -9.70
CA HIS A 187 8.48 -4.78 -8.52
C HIS A 187 9.93 -5.02 -8.89
N HIS A 188 10.19 -5.84 -9.92
CA HIS A 188 11.56 -6.08 -10.37
C HIS A 188 12.24 -4.79 -10.87
N ALA A 189 11.53 -3.96 -11.64
CA ALA A 189 12.05 -2.68 -12.09
C ALA A 189 12.38 -1.74 -10.92
N ILE A 190 11.47 -1.60 -9.96
CA ILE A 190 11.67 -0.76 -8.76
C ILE A 190 12.84 -1.28 -7.92
N LEU A 191 12.89 -2.57 -7.66
CA LEU A 191 13.98 -3.18 -6.88
C LEU A 191 15.32 -3.04 -7.61
N SER A 192 15.34 -3.16 -8.94
CA SER A 192 16.55 -2.94 -9.74
C SER A 192 17.01 -1.49 -9.68
N ASP A 193 16.08 -0.52 -9.79
CA ASP A 193 16.38 0.89 -9.61
C ASP A 193 16.96 1.18 -8.23
N LEU A 194 16.53 0.46 -7.20
CA LEU A 194 17.06 0.58 -5.85
C LEU A 194 18.34 -0.24 -5.61
N GLY A 195 18.86 -0.96 -6.62
CA GLY A 195 20.03 -1.83 -6.49
C GLY A 195 19.79 -3.08 -5.64
N MET A 196 18.52 -3.45 -5.43
CA MET A 196 18.07 -4.57 -4.60
C MET A 196 17.72 -5.83 -5.40
N ALA A 197 17.68 -5.74 -6.73
CA ALA A 197 17.51 -6.87 -7.63
C ALA A 197 18.53 -6.78 -8.77
N LYS A 198 18.96 -7.95 -9.28
CA LYS A 198 19.78 -8.10 -10.49
C LYS A 198 18.91 -8.57 -11.64
#